data_AF-A0AAD5D958-F1
#
_entry.id   AF-A0AAD5D958-F1
#
_cell.length_a   1.000
_cell.length_b   1.000
_cell.length_c   1.000
_cell.angle_alpha   90.00
_cell.angle_beta   90.00
_cell.angle_gamma   90.00
#
_symmetry.space_group_name_H-M   'P 1'
#
loop_
_entity.id
_entity.type
_entity.pdbx_description
1 polymer ?
#
loop_
_entity_poly.entity_id
_entity_poly.type
_entity_poly.pdbx_seq_one_letter_code
_entity_poly.pdbx_strand_id
1 'polypeptide(L)'
;MAMEVRDSLEITHTGEYLNFLKCYFRPFSVILYQITKPQFTDNPEHKLRNIIIEILNRLPHSEVLRPFVQELLKVAMHVLTTDNEENGLICIRIIFDLLRNFRPTQETEVQPFLDFVCKIYQNFRLTVSHFFESGALVAPAMPPPSSMSALPSLGGDDVKPMEISDQVGSSTTSSTGSGQLNPSTRSFKIVTESPLVVMFLFQLYNRLVQTNIPQLLPLMVSAISVPGPDKVPPHLKTHFTELKGAQVKTVSFLTYLLKSFADYIRPHEESICKSIVNLLVTCSDSVSIR
;
A
#
# COMPACT_ATOMS: atom_id res chain seq x y z
N MET A 1 -5.15 27.36 3.06
CA MET A 1 -4.79 26.97 4.44
C MET A 1 -4.05 25.64 4.56
N ALA A 2 -4.64 24.45 4.38
CA ALA A 2 -3.88 23.19 4.58
C ALA A 2 -2.64 23.06 3.66
N MET A 3 -2.76 23.47 2.39
CA MET A 3 -1.62 23.56 1.46
C MET A 3 -0.56 24.55 1.94
N GLU A 4 -0.96 25.75 2.39
CA GLU A 4 -0.02 26.74 2.93
C GLU A 4 0.75 26.21 4.16
N VAL A 5 0.07 25.44 5.03
CA VAL A 5 0.72 24.82 6.20
C VAL A 5 1.72 23.75 5.75
N ARG A 6 1.38 22.94 4.75
CA ARG A 6 2.31 21.96 4.15
C ARG A 6 3.52 22.65 3.54
N ASP A 7 3.32 23.79 2.87
CA ASP A 7 4.39 24.52 2.20
C ASP A 7 5.27 25.27 3.21
N SER A 8 4.74 25.61 4.39
CA SER A 8 5.46 26.29 5.49
C SER A 8 6.04 25.32 6.54
N LEU A 9 6.18 24.04 6.21
CA LEU A 9 6.50 23.01 7.20
C LEU A 9 7.92 23.11 7.78
N GLU A 10 8.81 23.90 7.17
CA GLU A 10 10.15 24.20 7.68
C GLU A 10 10.13 24.72 9.13
N ILE A 11 9.04 25.40 9.53
CA ILE A 11 8.85 25.88 10.91
C ILE A 11 8.95 24.77 11.97
N THR A 12 8.63 23.52 11.60
CA THR A 12 8.71 22.35 12.49
C THR A 12 10.15 21.96 12.84
N HIS A 13 11.14 22.47 12.12
CA HIS A 13 12.56 22.27 12.39
C HIS A 13 13.18 23.40 13.23
N THR A 14 12.36 24.34 13.71
CA THR A 14 12.80 25.50 14.50
C THR A 14 12.35 25.40 15.96
N GLY A 15 12.66 26.42 16.77
CA GLY A 15 12.16 26.54 18.14
C GLY A 15 10.62 26.61 18.25
N GLU A 16 9.92 26.89 17.14
CA GLU A 16 8.47 27.01 17.08
C GLU A 16 7.74 25.66 16.96
N TYR A 17 8.47 24.53 16.90
CA TYR A 17 7.86 23.22 16.66
C TYR A 17 6.76 22.87 17.68
N LEU A 18 7.00 23.15 18.97
CA LEU A 18 6.00 22.89 20.01
C LEU A 18 4.73 23.73 19.81
N ASN A 19 4.87 24.99 19.39
CA ASN A 19 3.74 25.88 19.12
C ASN A 19 2.96 25.41 17.91
N PHE A 20 3.66 24.98 16.84
CA PHE A 20 3.05 24.34 15.69
C PHE A 20 2.19 23.14 16.11
N LEU A 21 2.74 22.20 16.90
CA LEU A 21 2.00 21.02 17.34
C LEU A 21 0.76 21.41 18.17
N LYS A 22 0.90 22.32 19.13
CA LYS A 22 -0.23 22.79 19.96
C LYS A 22 -1.35 23.41 19.12
N CYS A 23 -1.01 24.16 18.07
CA CYS A 23 -1.98 24.83 17.23
C CYS A 23 -2.64 23.91 16.21
N TYR A 24 -1.86 23.05 15.53
CA TYR A 24 -2.33 22.34 14.34
C TYR A 24 -2.65 20.86 14.56
N PHE A 25 -2.01 20.19 15.52
CA PHE A 25 -2.15 18.75 15.66
C PHE A 25 -3.58 18.31 16.00
N ARG A 26 -4.22 19.00 16.95
CA ARG A 26 -5.61 18.71 17.31
C ARG A 26 -6.59 19.03 16.18
N PRO A 27 -6.54 20.20 15.50
CA PRO A 27 -7.35 20.45 14.32
C PRO A 27 -7.18 19.39 13.22
N PHE A 28 -5.96 18.97 12.91
CA PHE A 28 -5.72 17.90 11.94
C PHE A 28 -6.38 16.58 12.33
N SER A 29 -6.23 16.18 13.60
CA SER A 29 -6.88 14.98 14.14
C SER A 29 -8.40 15.07 14.05
N VAL A 30 -8.99 16.21 14.43
CA VAL A 30 -10.44 16.45 14.32
C VAL A 30 -10.92 16.42 12.86
N ILE A 31 -10.13 16.95 11.92
CA ILE A 31 -10.47 16.89 10.50
C ILE A 31 -10.57 15.44 10.03
N LEU A 32 -9.59 14.61 10.39
CA LEU A 32 -9.51 13.20 9.97
C LEU A 32 -10.58 12.32 10.64
N TYR A 33 -10.96 12.61 11.88
CA TYR A 33 -11.92 11.81 12.64
C TYR A 33 -13.39 12.24 12.49
N GLN A 34 -13.66 13.55 12.43
CA GLN A 34 -14.99 14.09 12.70
C GLN A 34 -15.53 14.97 11.57
N ILE A 35 -14.68 15.79 10.96
CA ILE A 35 -15.14 16.75 9.93
C ILE A 35 -15.26 16.07 8.57
N THR A 36 -14.28 15.23 8.23
CA THR A 36 -14.27 14.50 6.96
C THR A 36 -14.52 13.02 7.20
N LYS A 37 -15.04 12.34 6.17
CA LYS A 37 -15.21 10.90 6.12
C LYS A 37 -14.12 10.27 5.25
N PRO A 38 -13.82 8.97 5.43
CA PRO A 38 -12.97 8.24 4.49
C PRO A 38 -13.45 8.39 3.05
N GLN A 39 -12.51 8.62 2.13
CA GLN A 39 -12.82 8.93 0.73
C GLN A 39 -12.26 7.83 -0.17
N PHE A 40 -13.03 7.43 -1.18
CA PHE A 40 -12.67 6.37 -2.13
C PHE A 40 -12.76 6.85 -3.58
N THR A 41 -12.77 8.16 -3.80
CA THR A 41 -12.76 8.78 -5.12
C THR A 41 -11.88 10.02 -5.08
N ASP A 42 -11.32 10.40 -6.22
CA ASP A 42 -10.56 11.66 -6.30
C ASP A 42 -11.51 12.86 -6.21
N ASN A 43 -11.59 13.45 -5.03
CA ASN A 43 -12.43 14.60 -4.73
C ASN A 43 -11.71 15.58 -3.78
N PRO A 44 -12.21 16.82 -3.61
CA PRO A 44 -11.55 17.80 -2.74
C PRO A 44 -11.37 17.36 -1.29
N GLU A 45 -12.28 16.53 -0.77
CA GLU A 45 -12.20 15.99 0.59
C GLU A 45 -11.07 14.96 0.71
N HIS A 46 -10.88 14.08 -0.30
CA HIS A 46 -9.74 13.17 -0.38
C HIS A 46 -8.43 13.96 -0.39
N LYS A 47 -8.34 15.00 -1.23
CA LYS A 47 -7.14 15.87 -1.33
C LYS A 47 -6.82 16.53 0.01
N LEU A 48 -7.82 17.03 0.72
CA LEU A 48 -7.64 17.61 2.05
C LEU A 48 -7.10 16.57 3.05
N ARG A 49 -7.72 15.40 3.12
CA ARG A 49 -7.29 14.31 4.01
C ARG A 49 -5.85 13.91 3.70
N ASN A 50 -5.54 13.72 2.43
CA ASN A 50 -4.21 13.34 1.96
C ASN A 50 -3.14 14.37 2.36
N ILE A 51 -3.36 15.66 2.09
CA ILE A 51 -2.43 16.74 2.48
C ILE A 51 -2.18 16.76 3.99
N ILE A 52 -3.22 16.57 4.81
CA ILE A 52 -3.07 16.52 6.27
C ILE A 52 -2.19 15.34 6.68
N ILE A 53 -2.40 14.16 6.09
CA ILE A 53 -1.61 12.97 6.39
C ILE A 53 -0.15 13.15 5.92
N GLU A 54 0.08 13.80 4.79
CA GLU A 54 1.43 14.17 4.32
C GLU A 54 2.15 15.11 5.29
N ILE A 55 1.45 16.11 5.83
CA ILE A 55 1.98 17.00 6.87
C ILE A 55 2.39 16.18 8.10
N LEU A 56 1.50 15.31 8.58
CA LEU A 56 1.77 14.46 9.75
C LEU A 56 2.95 13.51 9.52
N ASN A 57 3.12 13.00 8.30
CA ASN A 57 4.24 12.12 7.93
C ASN A 57 5.60 12.82 7.89
N ARG A 58 5.61 14.15 7.80
CA ARG A 58 6.84 14.96 7.71
C ARG A 58 7.25 15.59 9.05
N LEU A 59 6.52 15.32 10.13
CA LEU A 59 6.85 15.85 11.46
C LEU A 59 8.20 15.32 11.97
N PRO A 60 9.10 16.19 12.47
CA PRO A 60 10.36 15.73 13.05
C PRO A 60 10.17 14.84 14.29
N HIS A 61 10.85 13.69 14.31
CA HIS A 61 10.82 12.73 15.43
C HIS A 61 11.74 13.15 16.60
N SER A 62 11.61 14.38 17.07
CA SER A 62 12.32 14.88 18.25
C SER A 62 11.53 14.64 19.53
N GLU A 63 12.15 14.85 20.70
CA GLU A 63 11.48 14.74 22.01
C GLU A 63 10.27 15.69 22.15
N VAL A 64 10.23 16.77 21.37
CA VAL A 64 9.09 17.71 21.34
C VAL A 64 7.80 17.02 20.87
N LEU A 65 7.90 16.02 19.99
CA LEU A 65 6.76 15.28 19.48
C LEU A 65 6.22 14.26 20.50
N ARG A 66 7.04 13.82 21.46
CA ARG A 66 6.75 12.72 22.40
C ARG A 66 5.35 12.81 23.06
N PRO A 67 4.85 13.97 23.52
CA PRO A 67 3.51 14.09 24.10
C PRO A 67 2.36 13.79 23.12
N PHE A 68 2.60 13.88 21.82
CA PHE A 68 1.60 13.72 20.76
C PHE A 68 1.68 12.34 20.08
N VAL A 69 2.75 11.57 20.30
CA VAL A 69 3.02 10.30 19.60
C VAL A 69 1.87 9.30 19.74
N GLN A 70 1.32 9.14 20.94
CA GLN A 70 0.25 8.16 21.15
C GLN A 70 -1.02 8.53 20.37
N GLU A 71 -1.41 9.81 20.37
CA GLU A 71 -2.55 10.27 19.58
C GLU A 71 -2.27 10.16 18.09
N LEU A 72 -1.04 10.44 17.64
CA LEU A 72 -0.65 10.34 16.23
C LEU A 72 -0.69 8.89 15.74
N LEU A 73 -0.24 7.93 16.57
CA LEU A 73 -0.36 6.50 16.28
C LEU A 73 -1.84 6.10 16.12
N LYS A 74 -2.73 6.58 17.00
CA LYS A 74 -4.18 6.31 16.91
C LYS A 74 -4.80 6.91 15.66
N VAL A 75 -4.43 8.15 15.30
CA VAL A 75 -4.89 8.82 14.07
C VAL A 75 -4.45 8.02 12.85
N ALA A 76 -3.16 7.69 12.76
CA ALA A 76 -2.61 6.93 11.64
C ALA A 76 -3.25 5.53 11.54
N MET A 77 -3.45 4.87 12.67
CA MET A 77 -4.11 3.56 12.73
C MET A 77 -5.58 3.62 12.29
N HIS A 78 -6.30 4.67 12.68
CA HIS A 78 -7.67 4.89 12.23
C HIS A 78 -7.75 5.06 10.71
N VAL A 79 -6.90 5.93 10.14
CA VAL A 79 -6.88 6.16 8.69
C VAL A 79 -6.47 4.89 7.94
N LEU A 80 -5.43 4.19 8.40
CA LEU A 80 -4.97 2.92 7.80
C LEU A 80 -6.09 1.86 7.73
N THR A 81 -6.99 1.84 8.72
CA THR A 81 -8.05 0.81 8.79
C THR A 81 -9.34 1.21 8.09
N THR A 82 -9.57 2.49 7.85
CA THR A 82 -10.86 3.00 7.37
C THR A 82 -10.81 3.69 6.01
N ASP A 83 -9.65 4.17 5.57
CA ASP A 83 -9.49 5.00 4.39
C ASP A 83 -8.91 4.25 3.18
N ASN A 84 -8.76 4.96 2.07
CA ASN A 84 -8.19 4.43 0.84
C ASN A 84 -6.68 4.14 0.95
N GLU A 85 -6.19 3.34 0.00
CA GLU A 85 -4.83 2.84 -0.02
C GLU A 85 -3.75 3.92 -0.12
N GLU A 86 -4.00 5.07 -0.76
CA GLU A 86 -3.01 6.15 -0.86
C GLU A 86 -2.73 6.73 0.51
N ASN A 87 -3.80 7.05 1.25
CA ASN A 87 -3.73 7.52 2.63
C ASN A 87 -3.16 6.44 3.56
N GLY A 88 -3.59 5.18 3.38
CA GLY A 88 -3.10 4.04 4.15
C GLY A 88 -1.58 3.81 4.01
N LEU A 89 -1.03 3.99 2.80
CA LEU A 89 0.40 3.83 2.54
C LEU A 89 1.25 4.89 3.24
N ILE A 90 0.73 6.09 3.43
CA ILE A 90 1.40 7.10 4.24
C ILE A 90 1.26 6.74 5.72
N CYS A 91 0.07 6.35 6.17
CA CYS A 91 -0.16 6.00 7.57
C CYS A 91 0.66 4.80 8.07
N ILE A 92 0.88 3.77 7.26
CA ILE A 92 1.75 2.65 7.64
C ILE A 92 3.21 3.10 7.84
N ARG A 93 3.69 4.09 7.08
CA ARG A 93 5.03 4.69 7.26
C ARG A 93 5.10 5.49 8.55
N ILE A 94 4.09 6.32 8.82
CA ILE A 94 3.97 7.04 10.10
C ILE A 94 4.04 6.06 11.27
N ILE A 95 3.24 4.99 11.24
CA ILE A 95 3.20 3.98 12.30
C ILE A 95 4.59 3.34 12.48
N PHE A 96 5.22 2.90 11.39
CA PHE A 96 6.55 2.31 11.44
C PHE A 96 7.58 3.26 12.06
N ASP A 97 7.61 4.51 11.60
CA ASP A 97 8.59 5.50 12.04
C ASP A 97 8.40 5.89 13.51
N LEU A 98 7.15 6.05 13.97
CA LEU A 98 6.89 6.35 15.38
C LEU A 98 7.26 5.17 16.29
N LEU A 99 6.90 3.95 15.92
CA LEU A 99 7.25 2.75 16.68
C LEU A 99 8.77 2.51 16.67
N ARG A 100 9.47 2.93 15.61
CA ARG A 100 10.93 2.87 15.52
C ARG A 100 11.63 3.90 16.40
N ASN A 101 11.19 5.15 16.37
CA ASN A 101 11.88 6.27 17.02
C ASN A 101 11.48 6.46 18.50
N PHE A 102 10.28 6.04 18.91
CA PHE A 102 9.76 6.26 20.28
C PHE A 102 9.60 4.98 21.12
N ARG A 103 10.32 3.92 20.76
CA ARG A 103 10.40 2.68 21.55
C ARG A 103 11.06 2.90 22.93
N PRO A 104 10.69 2.13 23.98
CA PRO A 104 9.71 1.04 23.99
C PRO A 104 8.30 1.44 24.45
N THR A 105 8.04 2.74 24.69
CA THR A 105 6.85 3.21 25.43
C THR A 105 5.51 3.00 24.70
N GLN A 106 5.53 2.63 23.41
CA GLN A 106 4.34 2.58 22.54
C GLN A 106 3.81 1.16 22.27
N GLU A 107 4.14 0.19 23.13
CA GLU A 107 3.77 -1.21 22.89
C GLU A 107 2.25 -1.45 22.85
N THR A 108 1.46 -0.67 23.60
CA THR A 108 -0.01 -0.79 23.60
C THR A 108 -0.64 -0.54 22.23
N GLU A 109 0.04 0.21 21.36
CA GLU A 109 -0.44 0.53 20.01
C GLU A 109 0.02 -0.51 18.97
N VAL A 110 0.81 -1.53 19.37
CA VAL A 110 1.34 -2.56 18.46
C VAL A 110 0.29 -3.61 18.11
N GLN A 111 -0.48 -4.10 19.10
CA GLN A 111 -1.47 -5.15 18.86
C GLN A 111 -2.56 -4.72 17.85
N PRO A 112 -3.11 -3.49 17.90
CA PRO A 112 -4.04 -3.02 16.86
C PRO A 112 -3.47 -3.15 15.44
N PHE A 113 -2.18 -2.84 15.24
CA PHE A 113 -1.54 -3.01 13.94
C PHE A 113 -1.44 -4.48 13.53
N LEU A 114 -1.05 -5.37 14.44
CA LEU A 114 -1.00 -6.82 14.18
C LEU A 114 -2.39 -7.38 13.83
N ASP A 115 -3.44 -6.93 14.52
CA ASP A 115 -4.83 -7.32 14.23
C ASP A 115 -5.27 -6.86 12.83
N PHE A 116 -4.87 -5.65 12.43
CA PHE A 116 -5.09 -5.18 11.06
C PHE A 116 -4.34 -6.03 10.03
N VAL A 117 -3.09 -6.40 10.30
CA VAL A 117 -2.33 -7.29 9.40
C VAL A 117 -3.01 -8.65 9.27
N CYS A 118 -3.49 -9.24 10.37
CA CYS A 118 -4.31 -10.45 10.33
C CYS A 118 -5.54 -10.26 9.43
N LYS A 119 -6.25 -9.13 9.56
CA LYS A 119 -7.44 -8.82 8.75
C LYS A 119 -7.14 -8.72 7.24
N ILE A 120 -6.07 -8.06 6.83
CA ILE A 120 -5.74 -7.94 5.40
C ILE A 120 -5.31 -9.29 4.80
N TYR A 121 -4.63 -10.15 5.57
CA TYR A 121 -4.32 -11.50 5.11
C TYR A 121 -5.54 -12.43 5.07
N GLN A 122 -6.47 -12.31 6.04
CA GLN A 122 -7.77 -12.99 5.99
C GLN A 122 -8.57 -12.61 4.72
N ASN A 123 -8.53 -11.33 4.36
CA ASN A 123 -9.21 -10.80 3.17
C ASN A 123 -8.43 -11.00 1.87
N PHE A 124 -7.23 -11.59 1.89
CA PHE A 124 -6.32 -11.60 0.74
C PHE A 124 -6.95 -12.29 -0.48
N ARG A 125 -7.56 -13.47 -0.27
CA ARG A 125 -8.24 -14.20 -1.34
C ARG A 125 -9.41 -13.40 -1.94
N LEU A 126 -10.22 -12.77 -1.10
CA LEU A 126 -11.33 -11.90 -1.54
C LEU A 126 -10.80 -10.69 -2.34
N THR A 127 -9.64 -10.17 -1.97
CA THR A 127 -8.96 -9.08 -2.67
C THR A 127 -8.54 -9.52 -4.08
N VAL A 128 -7.96 -10.72 -4.22
CA VAL A 128 -7.65 -11.31 -5.53
C VAL A 128 -8.90 -11.48 -6.38
N SER A 129 -9.96 -12.09 -5.85
CA SER A 129 -11.21 -12.29 -6.60
C SER A 129 -11.85 -10.96 -7.03
N HIS A 130 -11.79 -9.92 -6.20
CA HIS A 130 -12.29 -8.59 -6.56
C HIS A 130 -11.60 -8.01 -7.81
N PHE A 131 -10.27 -8.08 -7.89
CA PHE A 131 -9.54 -7.50 -9.02
C PHE A 131 -9.59 -8.37 -10.28
N PHE A 132 -9.51 -9.70 -10.14
CA PHE A 132 -9.31 -10.59 -11.28
C PHE A 132 -10.54 -11.38 -11.71
N GLU A 133 -11.53 -11.59 -10.84
CA GLU A 133 -12.79 -12.28 -11.20
C GLU A 133 -13.91 -11.27 -11.50
N SER A 134 -14.05 -10.22 -10.70
CA SER A 134 -15.06 -9.18 -10.94
C SER A 134 -14.66 -8.19 -12.04
N GLY A 135 -13.36 -7.88 -12.18
CA GLY A 135 -12.84 -7.02 -13.24
C GLY A 135 -12.88 -7.64 -14.65
N ALA A 136 -12.90 -8.98 -14.74
CA ALA A 136 -12.98 -9.70 -16.01
C ALA A 136 -14.33 -9.53 -16.74
N LEU A 137 -15.39 -9.14 -16.01
CA LEU A 137 -16.75 -9.01 -16.52
C LEU A 137 -17.03 -7.64 -17.17
N VAL A 138 -16.13 -6.65 -17.02
CA VAL A 138 -16.36 -5.24 -17.44
C VAL A 138 -15.55 -4.86 -18.70
N ALA A 139 -14.98 -5.82 -19.42
CA ALA A 139 -14.35 -5.53 -20.71
C ALA A 139 -15.44 -5.08 -21.72
N PRO A 140 -15.30 -3.92 -22.40
CA PRO A 140 -16.21 -3.56 -23.48
C PRO A 140 -16.08 -4.60 -24.59
N ALA A 141 -17.20 -5.20 -25.01
CA ALA A 141 -17.23 -6.08 -26.15
C ALA A 141 -16.70 -5.35 -27.39
N MET A 142 -15.53 -5.73 -27.89
CA MET A 142 -15.05 -5.27 -29.21
C MET A 142 -16.01 -5.80 -30.29
N PRO A 143 -16.45 -4.98 -31.25
CA PRO A 143 -17.23 -5.47 -32.38
C PRO A 143 -16.36 -6.35 -33.30
N PRO A 144 -16.94 -7.32 -34.02
CA PRO A 144 -16.18 -8.28 -34.82
C PRO A 144 -15.55 -7.60 -36.05
N PRO A 145 -14.41 -8.11 -36.56
CA PRO A 145 -13.76 -7.53 -37.72
C PRO A 145 -14.53 -7.92 -38.99
N SER A 146 -15.10 -6.91 -39.66
CA SER A 146 -15.66 -7.03 -41.01
C SER A 146 -14.53 -7.25 -42.01
N SER A 147 -14.60 -8.36 -42.74
CA SER A 147 -13.75 -8.72 -43.88
C SER A 147 -14.09 -7.91 -45.15
N MET A 148 -13.13 -7.87 -46.09
CA MET A 148 -13.15 -7.41 -47.51
C MET A 148 -12.64 -5.96 -47.72
N SER A 149 -11.82 -5.57 -48.71
CA SER A 149 -11.00 -6.22 -49.76
C SER A 149 -10.30 -5.12 -50.60
N ALA A 150 -9.06 -5.37 -51.07
CA ALA A 150 -8.42 -4.94 -52.34
C ALA A 150 -7.95 -3.47 -52.63
N LEU A 151 -6.60 -3.33 -52.70
CA LEU A 151 -5.72 -2.75 -53.76
C LEU A 151 -5.68 -1.21 -54.08
N PRO A 152 -4.65 -0.69 -54.82
CA PRO A 152 -3.73 0.35 -54.32
C PRO A 152 -3.74 1.66 -55.15
N SER A 153 -3.16 2.74 -54.63
CA SER A 153 -2.84 3.92 -55.47
C SER A 153 -1.59 4.68 -55.01
N LEU A 154 -0.84 5.15 -56.01
CA LEU A 154 0.42 5.89 -56.00
C LEU A 154 0.26 7.39 -55.70
N GLY A 155 1.39 8.01 -55.31
CA GLY A 155 1.63 9.47 -55.24
C GLY A 155 1.38 10.03 -53.84
N GLY A 156 2.18 10.89 -53.22
CA GLY A 156 3.24 11.81 -53.63
C GLY A 156 3.24 12.94 -52.59
N ASP A 157 4.40 13.58 -52.39
CA ASP A 157 4.66 14.79 -51.58
C ASP A 157 4.69 14.72 -50.04
N ASP A 158 5.91 14.92 -49.53
CA ASP A 158 6.37 15.97 -48.63
C ASP A 158 5.46 16.48 -47.48
N VAL A 159 6.01 16.43 -46.27
CA VAL A 159 6.34 17.59 -45.41
C VAL A 159 6.51 17.06 -43.97
N LYS A 160 7.73 17.25 -43.45
CA LYS A 160 8.08 17.01 -42.04
C LYS A 160 8.12 18.36 -41.32
N PRO A 161 7.39 18.53 -40.20
CA PRO A 161 7.82 19.49 -39.19
C PRO A 161 8.22 18.77 -37.90
N MET A 162 9.41 19.15 -37.45
CA MET A 162 10.04 18.83 -36.19
C MET A 162 9.35 19.61 -35.08
N GLU A 163 8.80 18.95 -34.06
CA GLU A 163 8.43 19.60 -32.80
C GLU A 163 9.40 19.19 -31.69
N ILE A 164 10.08 20.21 -31.18
CA ILE A 164 10.77 20.22 -29.88
C ILE A 164 9.69 20.31 -28.81
N SER A 165 9.74 19.40 -27.83
CA SER A 165 9.04 19.59 -26.56
C SER A 165 9.96 19.16 -25.42
N ASP A 166 10.54 20.16 -24.77
CA ASP A 166 10.93 20.08 -23.37
C ASP A 166 9.66 19.82 -22.54
N GLN A 167 9.61 18.69 -21.82
CA GLN A 167 8.69 18.56 -20.71
C GLN A 167 9.29 17.77 -19.55
N VAL A 168 9.58 18.56 -18.53
CA VAL A 168 9.95 18.22 -17.16
C VAL A 168 9.03 17.14 -16.60
N GLY A 169 9.65 16.15 -15.95
CA GLY A 169 8.96 15.02 -15.34
C GLY A 169 7.97 15.44 -14.27
N SER A 170 6.73 15.01 -14.47
CA SER A 170 5.78 14.75 -13.40
C SER A 170 5.25 13.33 -13.62
N SER A 171 5.72 12.42 -12.77
CA SER A 171 5.26 11.04 -12.67
C SER A 171 3.80 11.04 -12.24
N THR A 172 2.90 11.12 -13.21
CA THR A 172 1.48 10.88 -13.04
C THR A 172 1.25 9.37 -12.98
N THR A 173 0.84 8.91 -11.80
CA THR A 173 0.38 7.54 -11.57
C THR A 173 -0.84 7.26 -12.45
N SER A 174 -0.69 6.25 -13.30
CA SER A 174 -1.73 5.72 -14.18
C SER A 174 -2.91 5.17 -13.36
N SER A 175 -3.97 5.95 -13.20
CA SER A 175 -5.24 5.53 -12.62
C SER A 175 -6.13 4.88 -13.69
N THR A 176 -5.81 3.65 -14.08
CA THR A 176 -6.67 2.86 -14.96
C THR A 176 -7.78 2.17 -14.14
N GLY A 177 -8.90 2.87 -13.97
CA GLY A 177 -10.13 2.32 -13.38
C GLY A 177 -10.99 3.39 -12.69
N SER A 178 -11.91 4.01 -13.43
CA SER A 178 -13.06 4.77 -12.93
C SER A 178 -12.85 5.68 -11.69
N GLY A 179 -11.74 6.40 -11.56
CA GLY A 179 -11.52 7.38 -10.46
C GLY A 179 -11.77 6.86 -9.02
N GLN A 180 -11.82 5.54 -8.83
CA GLN A 180 -12.20 4.90 -7.58
C GLN A 180 -10.95 4.32 -6.91
N LEU A 181 -10.69 4.76 -5.69
CA LEU A 181 -9.54 4.37 -4.89
C LEU A 181 -9.89 3.13 -4.06
N ASN A 182 -8.96 2.17 -3.99
CA ASN A 182 -9.18 0.95 -3.23
C ASN A 182 -9.12 1.23 -1.72
N PRO A 183 -9.95 0.58 -0.90
CA PRO A 183 -9.76 0.59 0.54
C PRO A 183 -8.40 0.00 0.95
N SER A 184 -7.78 0.54 1.99
CA SER A 184 -6.52 0.02 2.55
C SER A 184 -6.62 -1.46 2.96
N THR A 185 -7.82 -1.90 3.37
CA THR A 185 -8.12 -3.29 3.72
C THR A 185 -8.15 -4.26 2.52
N ARG A 186 -8.12 -3.73 1.29
CA ARG A 186 -8.15 -4.44 0.02
C ARG A 186 -7.06 -3.87 -0.91
N SER A 187 -5.82 -3.76 -0.41
CA SER A 187 -4.69 -3.27 -1.19
C SER A 187 -3.48 -4.20 -1.08
N PHE A 188 -3.02 -4.71 -2.23
CA PHE A 188 -1.77 -5.48 -2.30
C PHE A 188 -0.55 -4.65 -1.90
N LYS A 189 -0.56 -3.33 -2.12
CA LYS A 189 0.52 -2.42 -1.69
C LYS A 189 0.64 -2.39 -0.17
N ILE A 190 -0.49 -2.32 0.55
CA ILE A 190 -0.48 -2.37 2.01
C ILE A 190 0.05 -3.73 2.50
N VAL A 191 -0.34 -4.83 1.86
CA VAL A 191 0.20 -6.17 2.18
C VAL A 191 1.71 -6.24 1.88
N THR A 192 2.20 -5.56 0.86
CA THR A 192 3.63 -5.51 0.49
C THR A 192 4.50 -4.84 1.57
N GLU A 193 4.00 -3.78 2.20
CA GLU A 193 4.70 -3.03 3.25
C GLU A 193 4.59 -3.68 4.64
N SER A 194 3.48 -4.38 4.91
CA SER A 194 3.17 -4.93 6.23
C SER A 194 4.23 -5.89 6.83
N PRO A 195 4.81 -6.84 6.07
CA PRO A 195 5.80 -7.79 6.62
C PRO A 195 7.03 -7.13 7.21
N LEU A 196 7.50 -6.02 6.62
CA LEU A 196 8.66 -5.29 7.13
C LEU A 196 8.36 -4.68 8.51
N VAL A 197 7.17 -4.09 8.66
CA VAL A 197 6.72 -3.53 9.94
C VAL A 197 6.54 -4.64 10.97
N VAL A 198 5.87 -5.74 10.63
CA VAL A 198 5.70 -6.88 11.56
C VAL A 198 7.04 -7.47 11.98
N MET A 199 7.97 -7.65 11.06
CA MET A 199 9.33 -8.11 11.37
C MET A 199 10.00 -7.19 12.38
N PHE A 200 9.96 -5.88 12.15
CA PHE A 200 10.52 -4.90 13.09
C PHE A 200 9.85 -4.98 14.48
N LEU A 201 8.51 -5.12 14.52
CA LEU A 201 7.76 -5.22 15.77
C LEU A 201 8.09 -6.48 16.55
N PHE A 202 8.27 -7.62 15.89
CA PHE A 202 8.70 -8.85 16.55
C PHE A 202 10.15 -8.82 17.03
N GLN A 203 11.04 -8.11 16.31
CA GLN A 203 12.39 -7.85 16.80
C GLN A 203 12.39 -6.98 18.06
N LEU A 204 11.46 -6.02 18.14
CA LEU A 204 11.36 -5.10 19.26
C LEU A 204 10.63 -5.70 20.47
N TYR A 205 9.54 -6.42 20.22
CA TYR A 205 8.62 -6.96 21.22
C TYR A 205 8.47 -8.47 21.05
N ASN A 206 9.55 -9.22 21.30
CA ASN A 206 9.62 -10.67 21.06
C ASN A 206 8.48 -11.46 21.76
N ARG A 207 7.93 -10.94 22.87
CA ARG A 207 6.80 -11.56 23.57
C ARG A 207 5.53 -11.67 22.71
N LEU A 208 5.34 -10.76 21.76
CA LEU A 208 4.18 -10.75 20.87
C LEU A 208 4.25 -11.84 19.80
N VAL A 209 5.43 -12.43 19.56
CA VAL A 209 5.60 -13.47 18.55
C VAL A 209 4.77 -14.70 18.89
N GLN A 210 4.91 -15.20 20.13
CA GLN A 210 4.28 -16.43 20.59
C GLN A 210 2.74 -16.34 20.57
N THR A 211 2.19 -15.14 20.81
CA THR A 211 0.74 -14.91 20.80
C THR A 211 0.17 -14.68 19.41
N ASN A 212 0.93 -14.10 18.47
CA ASN A 212 0.42 -13.65 17.18
C ASN A 212 0.76 -14.60 16.01
N ILE A 213 1.94 -15.26 16.04
CA ILE A 213 2.36 -16.18 14.95
C ILE A 213 1.39 -17.33 14.71
N PRO A 214 0.81 -18.00 15.74
CA PRO A 214 -0.14 -19.08 15.51
C PRO A 214 -1.35 -18.68 14.66
N GLN A 215 -1.76 -17.40 14.71
CA GLN A 215 -2.86 -16.86 13.92
C GLN A 215 -2.39 -16.30 12.57
N LEU A 216 -1.28 -15.56 12.57
CA LEU A 216 -0.82 -14.83 11.39
C LEU A 216 -0.17 -15.75 10.34
N LEU A 217 0.57 -16.78 10.76
CA LEU A 217 1.33 -17.65 9.86
C LEU A 217 0.43 -18.44 8.90
N PRO A 218 -0.65 -19.13 9.34
CA PRO A 218 -1.54 -19.83 8.41
C PRO A 218 -2.17 -18.89 7.36
N LEU A 219 -2.46 -17.65 7.74
CA LEU A 219 -3.02 -16.64 6.83
C LEU A 219 -2.00 -16.23 5.76
N MET A 220 -0.74 -16.02 6.14
CA MET A 220 0.35 -15.72 5.21
C MET A 220 0.61 -16.87 4.25
N VAL A 221 0.63 -18.12 4.75
CA VAL A 221 0.77 -19.33 3.91
C VAL A 221 -0.40 -19.45 2.93
N SER A 222 -1.63 -19.21 3.39
CA SER A 222 -2.80 -19.19 2.52
C SER A 222 -2.69 -18.10 1.45
N ALA A 223 -2.21 -16.90 1.79
CA ALA A 223 -2.10 -15.78 0.87
C ALA A 223 -1.07 -16.01 -0.25
N ILE A 224 0.10 -16.55 0.07
CA ILE A 224 1.14 -16.88 -0.94
C ILE A 224 0.70 -18.03 -1.86
N SER A 225 -0.26 -18.84 -1.42
CA SER A 225 -0.79 -19.97 -2.18
C SER A 225 -1.92 -19.55 -3.14
N VAL A 226 -2.45 -18.32 -3.04
CA VAL A 226 -3.54 -17.87 -3.92
C VAL A 226 -3.01 -17.69 -5.35
N PRO A 227 -3.54 -18.42 -6.34
CA PRO A 227 -3.13 -18.25 -7.73
C PRO A 227 -3.66 -16.92 -8.28
N GLY A 228 -2.91 -16.31 -9.19
CA GLY A 228 -3.43 -15.26 -10.07
C GLY A 228 -3.99 -15.87 -11.37
N PRO A 229 -4.60 -15.07 -12.25
CA PRO A 229 -5.09 -15.55 -13.53
C PRO A 229 -3.93 -15.99 -14.45
N ASP A 230 -4.12 -17.08 -15.20
CA ASP A 230 -3.12 -17.62 -16.14
C ASP A 230 -2.82 -16.64 -17.31
N LYS A 231 -3.84 -15.89 -17.73
CA LYS A 231 -3.73 -14.85 -18.76
C LYS A 231 -4.15 -13.53 -18.16
N VAL A 232 -3.19 -12.62 -18.00
CA VAL A 232 -3.43 -11.30 -17.41
C VAL A 232 -3.78 -10.29 -18.52
N PRO A 233 -5.01 -9.73 -18.55
CA PRO A 233 -5.35 -8.65 -19.46
C PRO A 233 -4.42 -7.44 -19.27
N PRO A 234 -4.10 -6.67 -20.34
CA PRO A 234 -3.19 -5.52 -20.24
C PRO A 234 -3.55 -4.52 -19.13
N HIS A 235 -4.85 -4.26 -18.91
CA HIS A 235 -5.34 -3.33 -17.90
C HIS A 235 -5.23 -3.84 -16.45
N LEU A 236 -5.04 -5.16 -16.25
CA LEU A 236 -4.86 -5.76 -14.92
C LEU A 236 -3.39 -6.08 -14.61
N LYS A 237 -2.46 -5.79 -15.53
CA LYS A 237 -1.03 -6.08 -15.34
C LYS A 237 -0.47 -5.42 -14.08
N THR A 238 -0.83 -4.17 -13.81
CA THR A 238 -0.39 -3.44 -12.61
C THR A 238 -0.83 -4.17 -11.33
N HIS A 239 -2.10 -4.52 -11.21
CA HIS A 239 -2.61 -5.25 -10.06
C HIS A 239 -2.00 -6.66 -9.94
N PHE A 240 -1.70 -7.32 -11.05
CA PHE A 240 -1.04 -8.62 -11.03
C PHE A 240 0.40 -8.50 -10.51
N THR A 241 1.14 -7.49 -10.95
CA THR A 241 2.48 -7.18 -10.42
C THR A 241 2.43 -6.86 -8.93
N GLU A 242 1.44 -6.10 -8.48
CA GLU A 242 1.23 -5.79 -7.06
C GLU A 242 0.90 -7.04 -6.24
N LEU A 243 0.04 -7.93 -6.75
CA LEU A 243 -0.25 -9.24 -6.14
C LEU A 243 1.05 -10.05 -5.96
N LYS A 244 1.85 -10.17 -7.02
CA LYS A 244 3.12 -10.91 -6.97
C LYS A 244 4.12 -10.27 -6.01
N GLY A 245 4.21 -8.94 -6.02
CA GLY A 245 5.02 -8.18 -5.05
C GLY A 245 4.64 -8.48 -3.60
N ALA A 246 3.34 -8.47 -3.29
CA ALA A 246 2.82 -8.82 -1.98
C ALA A 246 3.21 -10.24 -1.58
N GLN A 247 2.98 -11.23 -2.44
CA GLN A 247 3.33 -12.63 -2.18
C GLN A 247 4.83 -12.84 -1.95
N VAL A 248 5.69 -12.21 -2.76
CA VAL A 248 7.15 -12.28 -2.62
C VAL A 248 7.62 -11.66 -1.28
N LYS A 249 7.03 -10.53 -0.87
CA LYS A 249 7.35 -9.90 0.42
C LYS A 249 6.87 -10.73 1.60
N THR A 250 5.71 -11.38 1.49
CA THR A 250 5.23 -12.34 2.48
C THR A 250 6.16 -13.56 2.59
N VAL A 251 6.58 -14.14 1.46
CA VAL A 251 7.58 -15.24 1.44
C VAL A 251 8.88 -14.81 2.12
N SER A 252 9.39 -13.61 1.81
CA SER A 252 10.61 -13.08 2.44
C SER A 252 10.51 -13.04 3.96
N PHE A 253 9.33 -12.69 4.48
CA PHE A 253 9.07 -12.70 5.92
C PHE A 253 8.90 -14.11 6.51
N LEU A 254 8.25 -15.03 5.80
CA LEU A 254 8.19 -16.44 6.22
C LEU A 254 9.60 -17.06 6.32
N THR A 255 10.49 -16.72 5.39
CA THR A 255 11.91 -17.12 5.45
C THR A 255 12.63 -16.50 6.65
N TYR A 256 12.33 -15.24 7.00
CA TYR A 256 12.84 -14.64 8.24
C TYR A 256 12.38 -15.43 9.48
N LEU A 257 11.11 -15.82 9.55
CA LEU A 257 10.58 -16.60 10.67
C LEU A 257 11.24 -17.98 10.79
N LEU A 258 11.61 -18.61 9.67
CA LEU A 258 12.28 -19.91 9.67
C LEU A 258 13.57 -19.92 10.53
N LYS A 259 14.29 -18.79 10.61
CA LYS A 259 15.54 -18.70 11.39
C LYS A 259 15.36 -18.91 12.88
N SER A 260 14.26 -18.43 13.45
CA SER A 260 14.05 -18.38 14.92
C SER A 260 12.79 -19.10 15.39
N PHE A 261 11.90 -19.46 14.47
CA PHE A 261 10.56 -19.97 14.76
C PHE A 261 10.20 -21.16 13.84
N ALA A 262 11.20 -21.99 13.52
CA ALA A 262 11.07 -23.11 12.57
C ALA A 262 9.95 -24.09 12.92
N ASP A 263 9.69 -24.33 14.21
CA ASP A 263 8.63 -25.26 14.64
C ASP A 263 7.23 -24.81 14.23
N TYR A 264 6.99 -23.50 14.09
CA TYR A 264 5.74 -22.97 13.55
C TYR A 264 5.64 -23.11 12.03
N ILE A 265 6.78 -23.15 11.32
CA ILE A 265 6.84 -23.24 9.86
C ILE A 265 6.74 -24.69 9.38
N ARG A 266 7.33 -25.64 10.12
CA ARG A 266 7.40 -27.08 9.75
C ARG A 266 6.05 -27.66 9.29
N PRO A 267 4.89 -27.40 9.94
CA PRO A 267 3.60 -27.93 9.49
C PRO A 267 3.14 -27.42 8.10
N HIS A 268 3.76 -26.35 7.58
CA HIS A 268 3.37 -25.68 6.35
C HIS A 268 4.45 -25.76 5.26
N GLU A 269 5.56 -26.45 5.50
CA GLU A 269 6.76 -26.40 4.65
C GLU A 269 6.48 -26.79 3.19
N GLU A 270 5.71 -27.85 2.95
CA GLU A 270 5.36 -28.29 1.59
C GLU A 270 4.56 -27.24 0.82
N SER A 271 3.56 -26.63 1.48
CA SER A 271 2.72 -25.58 0.89
C SER A 271 3.54 -24.33 0.56
N ILE A 272 4.48 -23.97 1.45
CA ILE A 272 5.38 -22.83 1.25
C ILE A 272 6.30 -23.11 0.05
N CYS A 273 6.96 -24.28 0.01
CA CYS A 273 7.84 -24.67 -1.09
C CYS A 273 7.11 -24.67 -2.44
N LYS A 274 5.91 -25.26 -2.50
CA LYS A 274 5.08 -25.27 -3.72
C LYS A 274 4.72 -23.86 -4.18
N SER A 275 4.37 -22.97 -3.24
CA SER A 275 4.05 -21.57 -3.52
C SER A 275 5.28 -20.80 -4.05
N ILE A 276 6.46 -21.02 -3.47
CA ILE A 276 7.71 -20.42 -3.94
C ILE A 276 8.00 -20.83 -5.39
N VAL A 277 7.88 -22.12 -5.72
CA VAL A 277 8.09 -22.61 -7.09
C VAL A 277 7.10 -21.96 -8.06
N ASN A 278 5.81 -21.90 -7.71
CA ASN A 278 4.80 -21.24 -8.53
C ASN A 278 5.12 -19.74 -8.74
N LEU A 279 5.53 -19.05 -7.68
CA LEU A 279 5.93 -17.65 -7.75
C LEU A 279 7.13 -17.44 -8.67
N LEU A 280 8.14 -18.30 -8.61
CA LEU A 280 9.31 -18.19 -9.50
C LEU A 280 8.93 -18.33 -10.98
N VAL A 281 8.01 -19.25 -11.30
CA VAL A 281 7.51 -19.46 -12.68
C VAL A 281 6.64 -18.29 -13.14
N THR A 282 5.78 -17.75 -12.27
CA THR A 282 4.82 -16.70 -12.65
C THR A 282 5.41 -15.29 -12.61
N CYS A 283 6.46 -15.05 -11.83
CA CYS A 283 7.18 -13.78 -11.78
C CYS A 283 8.08 -13.55 -13.01
N SER A 284 8.67 -14.61 -13.58
CA SER A 284 9.50 -14.50 -14.79
C SER A 284 8.73 -13.97 -16.00
N ASP A 285 7.42 -14.19 -16.05
CA ASP A 285 6.56 -13.71 -17.14
C ASP A 285 6.05 -12.27 -16.94
N SER A 286 6.21 -11.70 -15.73
CA SER A 286 5.64 -10.40 -15.33
C SER A 286 6.68 -9.33 -15.00
N VAL A 287 7.90 -9.72 -14.64
CA VAL A 287 9.03 -8.80 -14.41
C VAL A 287 9.95 -8.84 -15.62
N SER A 288 9.77 -7.91 -16.55
CA SER A 288 10.83 -7.62 -17.52
C SER A 288 11.99 -7.04 -16.73
N ILE A 289 13.09 -7.80 -16.62
CA ILE A 289 14.35 -7.29 -16.09
C ILE A 289 14.75 -6.12 -16.98
N ARG A 290 14.62 -4.89 -16.47
CA ARG A 290 15.22 -3.69 -17.01
C ARG A 290 16.23 -3.19 -16.00
#